data_AF-A0A7C3QRZ2-F1
#
_entry.id   AF-A0A7C3QRZ2-F1
#
_cell.length_a   1.000
_cell.length_b   1.000
_cell.length_c   1.000
_cell.angle_alpha   90.00
_cell.angle_beta   90.00
_cell.angle_gamma   90.00
#
_symmetry.space_group_name_H-M   'P 1'
#
loop_
_entity.id
_entity.type
_entity.pdbx_description
1 polymer ?
#
loop_
_entity_poly.entity_id
_entity_poly.type
_entity_poly.pdbx_seq_one_letter_code
_entity_poly.pdbx_strand_id
1 'polypeptide(L)' 'MKHDLFEKLVHEEYKSLPPFFLNKIDNLILIIEDEPDEETVNELNLDSPRELYGLYYGIPVSERESSLPVLPDQIILYRK' A
#
# COMPACT_ATOMS: atom_id res chain seq x y z
N MET A 1 14.54 11.79 -1.43
CA MET A 1 13.59 12.80 -0.90
C MET A 1 13.62 12.76 0.62
N LYS A 2 13.38 13.87 1.36
CA LYS A 2 13.17 13.77 2.82
C LYS A 2 11.86 13.03 3.11
N HIS A 3 11.81 12.20 4.14
CA HIS A 3 10.65 11.36 4.49
C HIS A 3 9.35 12.17 4.56
N ASP A 4 9.39 13.25 5.33
CA ASP A 4 8.25 14.12 5.57
C ASP A 4 7.70 14.78 4.31
N LEU A 5 8.55 15.01 3.29
CA LEU A 5 8.09 15.58 2.02
C LEU A 5 7.34 14.53 1.18
N PHE A 6 7.83 13.29 1.14
CA PHE A 6 7.17 12.22 0.40
C PHE A 6 5.82 11.88 1.04
N GLU A 7 5.78 11.75 2.38
CA GLU A 7 4.55 11.53 3.13
C GLU A 7 3.51 12.64 2.90
N LYS A 8 3.96 13.89 2.89
CA LYS A 8 3.08 15.02 2.57
C LYS A 8 2.49 14.92 1.16
N LEU A 9 3.31 14.59 0.16
CA LEU A 9 2.84 14.42 -1.22
C LEU A 9 1.83 13.27 -1.34
N VAL A 10 2.14 12.13 -0.72
CA VAL A 10 1.25 10.97 -0.68
C VAL A 10 -0.10 11.34 -0.06
N HIS A 11 -0.10 12.07 1.06
CA HIS A 11 -1.33 12.52 1.72
C HIS A 11 -2.14 13.51 0.88
N GLU A 12 -1.47 14.44 0.21
CA GLU A 12 -2.12 15.39 -0.70
C GLU A 12 -2.78 14.68 -1.89
N GLU A 13 -2.09 13.71 -2.49
CA GLU A 13 -2.64 12.90 -3.60
C GLU A 13 -3.74 11.95 -3.14
N TYR A 14 -3.62 11.36 -1.96
CA TYR A 14 -4.70 10.54 -1.40
C TYR A 14 -6.01 11.34 -1.27
N LYS A 15 -5.91 12.61 -0.84
CA LYS A 15 -7.07 13.53 -0.78
C LYS A 15 -7.56 14.00 -2.14
N SER A 16 -6.71 13.97 -3.17
CA SER A 16 -7.05 14.36 -4.53
C SER A 16 -7.81 13.24 -5.28
N LEU A 17 -7.78 12.01 -4.75
CA LEU A 17 -8.43 10.85 -5.37
C LEU A 17 -9.92 11.11 -5.67
N PRO A 18 -10.39 10.73 -6.88
CA PRO A 18 -11.80 10.82 -7.23
C PRO A 18 -12.72 10.16 -6.18
N PRO A 19 -13.88 10.76 -5.84
CA PRO A 19 -14.76 10.24 -4.80
C PRO A 19 -15.19 8.78 -4.99
N PHE A 20 -15.28 8.31 -6.23
CA PHE A 20 -15.66 6.93 -6.51
C PHE A 20 -14.61 5.91 -6.04
N PHE A 21 -13.33 6.27 -5.96
CA PHE A 21 -12.28 5.42 -5.38
C PHE A 21 -12.32 5.49 -3.86
N LEU A 22 -12.41 6.69 -3.28
CA LEU A 22 -12.48 6.88 -1.84
C LEU A 22 -13.64 6.11 -1.22
N ASN A 23 -14.79 6.05 -1.89
CA ASN A 23 -15.96 5.29 -1.44
C ASN A 23 -15.76 3.76 -1.45
N LYS A 24 -14.72 3.26 -2.13
CA LYS A 24 -14.38 1.82 -2.18
C LYS A 24 -13.25 1.44 -1.22
N ILE A 25 -12.57 2.43 -0.65
CA ILE A 25 -11.51 2.20 0.32
C ILE A 25 -12.20 2.06 1.68
N ASP A 26 -12.32 0.82 2.14
CA ASP A 26 -12.86 0.49 3.45
C ASP A 26 -11.81 -0.30 4.23
N ASN A 27 -11.47 0.16 5.43
CA ASN A 27 -10.50 -0.48 6.33
C ASN A 27 -9.11 -0.71 5.68
N LEU A 28 -8.46 0.36 5.20
CA LEU A 28 -7.14 0.35 4.57
C LEU A 28 -6.12 1.18 5.37
N ILE A 29 -4.90 0.68 5.52
CA ILE A 29 -3.73 1.42 6.04
C ILE A 29 -2.77 1.68 4.88
N LEU A 30 -2.27 2.92 4.79
CA LEU A 30 -1.19 3.30 3.89
C LEU A 30 0.11 3.44 4.68
N ILE A 31 1.15 2.71 4.28
CA ILE A 31 2.45 2.64 4.93
C ILE A 31 3.50 3.16 3.96
N ILE A 32 4.50 3.89 4.46
CA ILE A 32 5.62 4.38 3.66
C ILE A 32 6.90 3.77 4.21
N GLU A 33 7.61 3.06 3.35
CA GLU A 33 8.88 2.43 3.66
C GLU A 33 9.99 2.90 2.70
N ASP A 34 11.23 2.55 3.04
CA ASP A 34 12.38 2.91 2.23
C ASP A 34 12.44 2.04 0.97
N GLU A 35 12.52 0.73 1.15
CA GLU A 35 12.70 -0.30 0.13
C GLU A 35 11.99 -1.58 0.61
N PRO A 36 11.53 -2.47 -0.29
CA PRO A 36 10.99 -3.78 0.11
C PRO A 36 12.06 -4.64 0.78
N ASP A 37 11.65 -5.52 1.69
CA ASP A 37 12.54 -6.49 2.30
C ASP A 37 12.96 -7.62 1.34
N GLU A 38 14.00 -8.36 1.72
CA GLU A 38 14.54 -9.45 0.90
C GLU A 38 13.51 -10.56 0.65
N GLU A 39 12.63 -10.83 1.61
CA GLU A 39 11.58 -11.84 1.46
C GLU A 39 10.62 -11.44 0.34
N THR A 40 10.10 -10.21 0.37
CA THR A 40 9.23 -9.63 -0.66
C THR A 40 9.88 -9.64 -2.03
N VAL A 41 11.15 -9.23 -2.13
CA VAL A 41 11.89 -9.22 -3.41
C VAL A 41 12.00 -10.62 -4.00
N ASN A 42 12.30 -11.62 -3.16
CA ASN A 42 12.41 -13.01 -3.59
C ASN A 42 11.06 -13.61 -3.97
N GLU A 43 10.01 -13.39 -3.16
CA GLU A 43 8.65 -13.89 -3.43
C GLU A 43 8.11 -13.38 -4.77
N LEU A 44 8.37 -12.11 -5.07
CA LEU A 44 7.95 -11.47 -6.31
C LEU A 44 8.91 -11.70 -7.48
N ASN A 45 10.03 -12.41 -7.27
CA ASN A 45 11.07 -12.68 -8.26
C ASN A 45 11.58 -11.40 -8.96
N LEU A 46 11.84 -10.36 -8.18
CA LEU A 46 12.37 -9.09 -8.67
C LEU A 46 13.89 -9.14 -8.76
N ASP A 47 14.47 -8.57 -9.82
CA ASP A 47 15.93 -8.48 -9.96
C ASP A 47 16.52 -7.37 -9.05
N SER A 48 15.68 -6.43 -8.60
CA SER A 48 16.06 -5.31 -7.74
C SER A 48 14.89 -4.79 -6.90
N PRO A 49 15.12 -4.35 -5.63
CA PRO A 49 14.11 -3.70 -4.80
C PRO A 49 13.46 -2.48 -5.45
N ARG A 50 14.18 -1.81 -6.37
CA ARG A 50 13.72 -0.59 -7.07
C ARG A 50 12.66 -0.84 -8.15
N GLU A 51 12.39 -2.10 -8.47
CA GLU A 51 11.35 -2.44 -9.45
C GLU A 51 9.94 -2.37 -8.85
N LEU A 52 9.84 -2.31 -7.52
CA LEU A 52 8.59 -2.26 -6.79
C LEU A 52 8.39 -0.88 -6.14
N TYR A 53 7.40 -0.14 -6.63
CA TYR A 53 7.04 1.17 -6.07
C TYR A 53 6.02 1.09 -4.93
N GLY A 54 5.31 -0.04 -4.84
CA GLY A 54 4.39 -0.29 -3.76
C GLY A 54 3.76 -1.66 -3.85
N LEU A 55 3.20 -2.11 -2.74
CA LEU A 55 2.66 -3.45 -2.56
C LEU A 55 1.33 -3.39 -1.82
N TYR A 56 0.34 -4.12 -2.31
CA TYR A 56 -0.94 -4.29 -1.65
C TYR A 56 -0.98 -5.64 -0.93
N TYR A 57 -1.21 -5.62 0.38
CA TYR A 57 -1.50 -6.79 1.19
C TYR A 57 -2.94 -6.74 1.65
N GLY A 58 -3.73 -7.73 1.28
CA GLY A 58 -5.12 -7.78 1.71
C GLY A 58 -5.82 -8.99 1.15
N ILE A 59 -6.95 -9.32 1.77
CA ILE A 59 -7.84 -10.34 1.25
C ILE A 59 -8.79 -9.64 0.27
N PRO A 60 -8.91 -10.11 -0.99
CA PRO A 60 -9.87 -9.55 -1.94
C PRO A 60 -11.27 -9.47 -1.33
N VAL A 61 -11.99 -8.38 -1.60
CA VAL A 61 -13.34 -8.17 -1.03
C VAL A 61 -14.30 -9.34 -1.33
N SER A 62 -14.13 -9.99 -2.49
CA SER A 62 -14.90 -11.18 -2.89
C SER A 62 -14.63 -12.43 -2.05
N GLU A 63 -13.50 -12.48 -1.34
CA GLU A 63 -13.02 -13.62 -0.57
C GLU A 63 -13.08 -13.36 0.95
N ARG A 64 -13.55 -12.18 1.38
CA ARG A 64 -13.70 -11.87 2.80
C ARG A 64 -14.92 -12.57 3.40
N GLU A 65 -14.68 -13.31 4.47
CA GLU A 65 -15.76 -13.80 5.32
C GLU A 65 -16.33 -12.65 6.17
N SER A 66 -17.61 -12.35 5.99
CA SER A 66 -18.29 -11.21 6.64
C SER A 66 -18.51 -11.39 8.15
N SER A 67 -18.24 -12.57 8.70
CA SER A 67 -18.52 -12.95 10.08
C SER A 67 -17.36 -12.71 11.05
N LEU A 68 -16.17 -12.35 10.55
CA LEU A 68 -14.97 -12.16 11.37
C LEU A 68 -14.45 -10.71 11.29
N PRO A 69 -13.85 -10.18 12.37
CA PRO A 69 -13.11 -8.93 12.27
C PRO A 69 -11.93 -9.12 11.30
N VAL A 70 -11.93 -8.36 10.21
CA VAL A 70 -10.85 -8.41 9.22
C VAL A 70 -9.82 -7.35 9.58
N LEU A 71 -8.54 -7.73 9.61
CA LEU A 71 -7.46 -6.76 9.72
C LEU A 71 -7.53 -5.80 8.53
N PRO A 72 -7.15 -4.52 8.69
CA PRO A 72 -7.11 -3.62 7.57
C PRO A 72 -6.16 -4.12 6.49
N ASP A 73 -6.53 -3.92 5.23
CA ASP A 73 -5.58 -4.10 4.14
C ASP A 73 -4.45 -3.07 4.29
N GLN A 74 -3.32 -3.36 3.67
CA GLN A 74 -2.17 -2.48 3.68
C GLN A 74 -1.77 -2.17 2.25
N ILE A 75 -1.53 -0.90 1.96
CA ILE A 75 -0.72 -0.48 0.82
C ILE A 75 0.60 0.04 1.38
N ILE A 76 1.70 -0.57 0.97
CA ILE A 76 3.05 -0.07 1.26
C ILE A 76 3.53 0.68 0.03
N LEU A 77 4.05 1.89 0.20
CA LEU A 77 4.72 2.66 -0.84
C LEU A 77 6.22 2.75 -0.52
N TYR A 78 7.06 2.40 -1.49
CA TYR A 78 8.52 2.44 -1.37
C TYR A 78 9.05 3.73 -1.99
N ARG A 79 9.94 4.43 -1.28
CA ARG A 79 10.34 5.81 -1.63
C ARG A 79 11.77 5.97 -2.16
N LYS A 80 12.54 4.89 -2.30
CA LYS A 80 13.95 4.91 -2.75
C LYS A 80 14.21 4.15 -4.04
#